data_AF-X1LYG9-F1
#
_entry.id   AF-X1LYG9-F1
#
_cell.length_a   1.000
_cell.length_b   1.000
_cell.length_c   1.000
_cell.angle_alpha   90.00
_cell.angle_beta   90.00
_cell.angle_gamma   90.00
#
_symmetry.space_group_name_H-M   'P 1'
#
loop_
_entity.id
_entity.type
_entity.pdbx_description
1 polymer ?
#
loop_
_entity_poly.entity_id
_entity_poly.type
_entity_poly.pdbx_seq_one_letter_code
_entity_poly.pdbx_strand_id
1 'polypeptide(L)'
;LKDTLPDYLKGFATFAYKTGWRVSEIEGLTWNQVDRDQGIVKLEPGETKNDEGRTVYLDEELKEVFANQWESRRKSRKLISYVFPN
;
A
#
# COMPACT_ATOMS: atom_id res chain seq x y z
N LEU A 1 -8.66 -13.48 -11.83
CA LEU A 1 -8.78 -13.60 -10.34
C LEU A 1 -8.94 -12.23 -9.67
N LYS A 2 -8.22 -11.19 -10.11
CA LYS A 2 -8.37 -9.82 -9.57
C LYS A 2 -9.80 -9.27 -9.71
N ASP A 3 -10.46 -9.51 -10.85
CA ASP A 3 -11.78 -8.91 -11.14
C ASP A 3 -12.93 -9.47 -10.30
N THR A 4 -12.73 -10.63 -9.67
CA THR A 4 -13.73 -11.29 -8.81
C THR A 4 -13.58 -10.91 -7.33
N LEU A 5 -12.56 -10.14 -6.97
CA LEU A 5 -12.35 -9.67 -5.59
C LEU A 5 -13.26 -8.47 -5.28
N PRO A 6 -13.66 -8.27 -4.01
CA PRO A 6 -14.24 -7.01 -3.57
C PRO A 6 -13.30 -5.83 -3.84
N ASP A 7 -13.85 -4.66 -4.18
CA ASP A 7 -13.06 -3.50 -4.62
C ASP A 7 -12.01 -3.07 -3.59
N TYR A 8 -12.35 -3.09 -2.30
CA TYR A 8 -11.42 -2.74 -1.22
C TYR A 8 -10.21 -3.68 -1.12
N LEU A 9 -10.34 -4.92 -1.60
CA LEU A 9 -9.29 -5.94 -1.52
C LEU A 9 -8.45 -6.03 -2.80
N LYS A 10 -8.96 -5.52 -3.92
CA LYS A 10 -8.24 -5.54 -5.22
C LYS A 10 -6.88 -4.86 -5.10
N GLY A 11 -6.83 -3.66 -4.52
CA GLY A 11 -5.60 -2.89 -4.35
C GLY A 11 -4.60 -3.62 -3.45
N PHE A 12 -5.07 -4.11 -2.31
CA PHE A 12 -4.27 -4.88 -1.35
C PHE A 12 -3.65 -6.12 -1.99
N ALA A 13 -4.47 -6.94 -2.65
CA ALA A 13 -4.02 -8.17 -3.30
C ALA A 13 -3.06 -7.91 -4.47
N THR A 14 -3.30 -6.86 -5.26
CA THR A 14 -2.42 -6.46 -6.36
C THR A 14 -1.05 -6.05 -5.84
N PHE A 15 -0.99 -5.24 -4.77
CA PHE A 15 0.26 -4.84 -4.14
C PHE A 15 1.00 -6.05 -3.56
N ALA A 16 0.32 -6.93 -2.82
CA ALA A 16 0.90 -8.14 -2.27
C ALA A 16 1.52 -9.03 -3.36
N TYR A 17 0.77 -9.25 -4.46
CA TYR A 17 1.20 -10.09 -5.57
C TYR A 17 2.46 -9.54 -6.27
N LYS A 18 2.52 -8.23 -6.49
CA LYS A 18 3.65 -7.60 -7.21
C LYS A 18 4.90 -7.41 -6.38
N THR A 19 4.75 -7.17 -5.08
CA THR A 19 5.87 -6.76 -4.22
C THR A 19 6.42 -7.90 -3.37
N GLY A 20 5.64 -8.98 -3.16
CA GLY A 20 6.01 -10.06 -2.26
C GLY A 20 6.08 -9.63 -0.80
N TRP A 21 5.37 -8.56 -0.43
CA TRP A 21 5.29 -8.11 0.95
C TRP A 21 4.47 -9.04 1.84
N ARG A 22 4.84 -9.14 3.11
CA ARG A 22 4.08 -9.93 4.09
C ARG A 22 2.76 -9.20 4.35
N VAL A 23 1.68 -9.95 4.55
CA VAL A 23 0.35 -9.40 4.82
C VAL A 23 0.39 -8.36 5.95
N SER A 24 1.09 -8.67 7.05
CA SER A 24 1.24 -7.78 8.20
C SER A 24 1.95 -6.46 7.87
N GLU A 25 2.88 -6.44 6.91
CA GLU A 25 3.57 -5.23 6.48
C GLU A 25 2.63 -4.34 5.64
N ILE A 26 1.78 -4.94 4.82
CA ILE A 26 0.81 -4.23 3.97
C ILE A 26 -0.34 -3.68 4.83
N GLU A 27 -0.80 -4.44 5.82
CA GLU A 27 -1.80 -4.00 6.81
C GLU A 27 -1.28 -2.81 7.63
N GLY A 28 0.02 -2.81 7.96
CA GLY A 28 0.69 -1.72 8.67
C GLY A 28 1.08 -0.53 7.78
N LEU A 29 0.89 -0.59 6.47
CA LEU A 29 1.38 0.43 5.54
C LEU A 29 0.63 1.76 5.73
N THR A 30 1.38 2.83 6.02
CA THR A 30 0.83 4.18 6.22
C THR A 30 1.17 5.14 5.09
N TRP A 31 0.39 6.23 4.95
CA TRP A 31 0.65 7.25 3.93
C TRP A 31 1.99 7.99 4.10
N ASN A 32 2.61 7.96 5.29
CA ASN A 32 3.94 8.55 5.50
C ASN A 32 5.06 7.75 4.82
N GLN A 33 4.78 6.50 4.45
CA GLN A 33 5.71 5.60 3.76
C GLN A 33 5.54 5.62 2.24
N VAL A 34 4.62 6.43 1.73
CA VAL A 34 4.26 6.49 0.31
C VAL A 34 4.61 7.86 -0.25
N ASP A 35 5.62 7.89 -1.12
CA ASP A 35 5.89 9.04 -1.97
C ASP A 35 5.15 8.84 -3.29
N ARG A 36 4.00 9.50 -3.43
CA ARG A 36 3.14 9.36 -4.62
C ARG A 36 3.70 10.12 -5.83
N ASP A 37 4.47 11.18 -5.59
CA ASP A 37 5.03 12.01 -6.67
C ASP A 37 6.21 11.30 -7.33
N GLN A 38 7.05 10.63 -6.52
CA GLN A 38 8.13 9.77 -7.02
C GLN A 38 7.64 8.36 -7.38
N GLY A 39 6.45 7.96 -6.92
CA GLY A 39 5.90 6.62 -7.12
C GLY A 39 6.70 5.56 -6.37
N ILE A 40 6.97 5.79 -5.10
CA ILE A 40 7.82 4.95 -4.26
C ILE A 40 7.12 4.62 -2.95
N VAL A 41 7.27 3.39 -2.47
CA VAL A 41 6.83 2.95 -1.14
C VAL A 41 8.02 2.42 -0.36
N LYS A 42 8.22 2.91 0.86
CA LYS A 42 9.32 2.53 1.73
C LYS A 42 8.80 1.70 2.89
N LEU A 43 9.27 0.45 2.99
CA LEU A 43 9.16 -0.30 4.23
C LEU A 43 10.24 0.22 5.17
N GLU A 44 9.82 0.86 6.25
CA GLU A 44 10.75 1.24 7.30
C GLU A 44 11.11 -0.03 8.09
N PRO A 45 12.40 -0.24 8.42
CA PRO A 45 12.82 -1.38 9.21
C PRO A 45 12.18 -1.31 10.61
N GLY A 46 11.44 -2.36 11.00
CA GLY A 46 10.72 -2.40 12.27
C GLY A 46 11.31 -3.41 13.26
N GLU A 47 11.86 -2.90 14.37
CA GLU A 47 12.21 -3.48 15.71
C GLU A 47 12.64 -4.96 15.87
N THR A 48 12.76 -5.74 14.81
CA THR A 48 13.20 -7.13 14.85
C THR A 48 14.50 -7.27 14.07
N LYS A 49 15.36 -8.15 14.59
CA LYS A 49 16.82 -8.09 14.46
C LYS A 49 17.42 -8.05 13.04
N ASN A 50 16.66 -8.25 11.96
CA ASN A 50 17.21 -8.47 10.63
C ASN A 50 16.38 -7.89 9.46
N ASP A 51 15.34 -7.07 9.68
CA ASP A 51 14.53 -6.59 8.54
C ASP A 51 15.19 -5.35 7.92
N GLU A 52 15.84 -5.52 6.78
CA GLU A 52 16.42 -4.41 6.01
C GLU A 52 15.28 -3.58 5.39
N GLY A 53 15.29 -2.26 5.65
CA GLY A 53 14.35 -1.35 5.03
C GLY A 53 14.43 -1.47 3.51
N ARG A 54 13.28 -1.65 2.85
CA ARG A 54 13.21 -1.87 1.39
C ARG A 54 12.35 -0.82 0.71
N THR A 55 12.79 -0.42 -0.47
CA THR A 55 12.09 0.55 -1.32
C THR A 55 11.49 -0.16 -2.52
N VAL A 56 10.19 -0.01 -2.71
CA VAL A 56 9.46 -0.51 -3.88
C VAL A 56 9.12 0.64 -4.80
N TYR A 57 9.43 0.48 -6.08
CA TYR A 57 9.00 1.40 -7.14
C TYR A 57 7.63 0.95 -7.65
N LEU A 58 6.68 1.88 -7.67
CA LEU A 58 5.33 1.65 -8.16
C LEU A 58 5.33 1.69 -9.68
N ASP A 59 4.99 0.57 -10.31
CA ASP A 59 4.63 0.55 -11.73
C ASP A 59 3.29 1.25 -11.98
N GLU A 60 2.88 1.35 -13.24
CA GLU A 60 1.67 2.07 -13.65
C GLU A 60 0.42 1.57 -12.92
N GLU A 61 0.24 0.25 -12.84
CA GLU A 61 -0.92 -0.35 -12.15
C GLU A 61 -0.88 -0.09 -10.65
N LEU A 62 0.29 -0.15 -10.02
CA LEU A 62 0.41 0.20 -8.60
C LEU A 62 0.16 1.69 -8.37
N LYS A 63 0.65 2.57 -9.23
CA LYS A 63 0.35 4.02 -9.15
C LYS A 63 -1.16 4.26 -9.19
N GLU A 64 -1.88 3.57 -10.07
CA GLU A 64 -3.36 3.62 -10.11
C GLU A 64 -4.00 3.12 -8.82
N VAL A 65 -3.53 2.00 -8.26
CA VAL A 65 -4.01 1.48 -6.97
C VAL A 65 -3.85 2.54 -5.88
N PHE A 66 -2.66 3.13 -5.73
CA PHE A 66 -2.42 4.12 -4.69
C PHE A 66 -3.18 5.44 -4.93
N ALA A 67 -3.39 5.85 -6.19
CA ALA A 67 -4.24 6.98 -6.51
C ALA A 67 -5.70 6.74 -6.09
N ASN A 68 -6.25 5.56 -6.37
CA ASN A 68 -7.60 5.17 -5.98
C ASN A 68 -7.77 5.12 -4.45
N GLN A 69 -6.79 4.56 -3.74
CA GLN A 69 -6.79 4.56 -2.27
C GLN A 69 -6.73 5.98 -1.69
N TRP A 70 -5.96 6.88 -2.32
CA TRP A 70 -5.88 8.27 -1.90
C TRP A 70 -7.19 9.03 -2.08
N GLU A 71 -7.84 8.87 -3.22
CA GLU A 71 -9.15 9.49 -3.46
C GLU A 71 -10.21 8.97 -2.50
N SER A 72 -10.18 7.66 -2.20
CA SER A 72 -11.07 7.05 -1.20
C SER A 72 -10.82 7.63 0.20
N ARG A 73 -9.55 7.84 0.58
CA ARG A 73 -9.19 8.52 1.82
C ARG A 73 -9.69 9.96 1.86
N ARG A 74 -9.54 10.73 0.78
CA ARG A 74 -10.03 12.13 0.72
C ARG A 74 -11.56 12.23 0.86
N LYS A 75 -12.28 11.25 0.31
CA LYS A 75 -13.75 11.16 0.42
C LYS A 75 -14.21 10.71 1.79
N SER A 76 -13.39 9.93 2.49
CA SER A 76 -13.65 9.54 3.88
C SER A 76 -13.63 10.78 4.79
N ARG A 77 -14.68 10.96 5.59
CA ARG A 77 -14.73 12.00 6.64
C ARG A 77 -13.79 11.73 7.82
N LYS A 78 -13.04 10.61 7.79
CA LYS A 78 -12.08 10.20 8.82
C LYS A 78 -10.67 10.22 8.24
N LEU A 79 -9.77 10.93 8.89
CA LEU A 79 -8.34 10.93 8.57
C LEU A 79 -7.69 9.62 9.07
N ILE A 80 -7.70 8.61 8.21
CA ILE A 80 -7.05 7.32 8.49
C ILE A 80 -5.62 7.37 7.95
N SER A 81 -4.66 6.92 8.74
CA SER A 81 -3.23 6.91 8.38
C SER A 81 -2.84 5.74 7.48
N TYR A 82 -3.59 4.65 7.52
CA TYR A 82 -3.36 3.44 6.72
C TYR A 82 -3.75 3.62 5.25
N VAL A 83 -2.97 2.99 4.37
CA VAL A 83 -3.24 2.95 2.92
C VAL A 83 -4.38 1.98 2.60
N PHE A 84 -4.40 0.84 3.28
CA PHE A 84 -5.42 -0.20 3.14
C PHE A 84 -6.19 -0.35 4.47
N PRO A 85 -7.28 0.41 4.68
CA PRO A 85 -8.10 0.27 5.88
C PRO A 85 -8.92 -1.03 5.86
N ASN A 86 -9.14 -1.61 7.05
CA ASN A 86 -10.08 -2.71 7.29
C ASN A 86 -11.50 -2.17 7.56
#